data_AF-A0A7C5SHY5-F1
#
_entry.id   AF-A0A7C5SHY5-F1
#
_cell.length_a   1.000
_cell.length_b   1.000
_cell.length_c   1.000
_cell.angle_alpha   90.00
_cell.angle_beta   90.00
_cell.angle_gamma   90.00
#
_symmetry.space_group_name_H-M   'P 1'
#
loop_
_entity.id
_entity.type
_entity.pdbx_description
1 polymer ?
#
loop_
_entity_poly.entity_id
_entity_poly.type
_entity_poly.pdbx_seq_one_letter_code
_entity_poly.pdbx_strand_id
1 'polypeptide(L)'
;MTNLSPIEAGGVGRIRPSDPTPTRGETPAQATTRRGDDRVEVSDAARFLARMNAMPEIRTELVNRVRSEIADGTYDTQEKFDLALDTMIDELL
;
A
#
# COMPACT_ATOMS: atom_id res chain seq x y z
N MET A 1 -24.53 -34.61 21.23
CA MET A 1 -23.47 -33.98 22.05
C MET A 1 -22.16 -34.63 21.62
N THR A 2 -21.33 -33.90 20.86
CA THR A 2 -20.15 -34.43 20.18
C THR A 2 -19.01 -34.63 21.17
N ASN A 3 -18.54 -35.87 21.30
CA ASN A 3 -17.38 -36.24 22.11
C ASN A 3 -16.11 -35.75 21.40
N LEU A 4 -15.31 -34.94 22.09
CA LEU A 4 -13.93 -34.62 21.71
C LEU A 4 -13.01 -35.47 22.59
N SER A 5 -12.31 -36.42 21.99
CA SER A 5 -11.23 -37.15 22.66
C SER A 5 -10.05 -36.21 22.94
N PRO A 6 -9.31 -36.36 24.07
CA PRO A 6 -8.14 -35.55 24.33
C PRO A 6 -6.99 -35.95 23.40
N ILE A 7 -6.25 -34.96 22.91
CA ILE A 7 -5.01 -35.14 22.15
C ILE A 7 -3.94 -35.72 23.10
N GLU A 8 -3.48 -36.95 22.83
CA GLU A 8 -2.27 -37.49 23.43
C GLU A 8 -1.05 -36.75 22.87
N ALA A 9 -0.48 -35.87 23.69
CA ALA A 9 0.80 -35.26 23.42
C ALA A 9 1.90 -36.02 24.20
N GLY A 10 2.74 -36.72 23.44
CA GLY A 10 4.20 -36.65 23.57
C GLY A 10 4.82 -37.19 24.86
N GLY A 11 5.56 -38.29 24.72
CA GLY A 11 6.28 -38.97 25.79
C GLY A 11 7.04 -38.06 26.74
N VAL A 12 6.85 -38.30 28.03
CA VAL A 12 7.53 -37.59 29.10
C VAL A 12 8.55 -38.52 29.74
N GLY A 13 9.82 -38.14 29.59
CA GLY A 13 10.97 -38.88 30.08
C GLY A 13 11.02 -38.99 31.60
N ARG A 14 11.76 -40.03 32.05
CA ARG A 14 12.03 -40.36 33.45
C ARG A 14 12.43 -39.15 34.28
N ILE A 15 11.68 -38.87 35.34
CA ILE A 15 12.01 -37.85 36.35
C ILE A 15 13.11 -38.42 37.27
N ARG A 16 14.26 -37.74 37.34
CA ARG A 16 15.24 -37.90 38.44
C ARG A 16 14.97 -36.82 39.49
N PRO A 17 14.98 -37.11 40.80
CA PRO A 17 14.92 -36.07 41.82
C PRO A 17 16.24 -35.28 41.86
N SER A 18 16.12 -33.96 41.92
CA SER A 18 17.21 -33.00 42.05
C SER A 18 17.20 -32.37 43.45
N ASP A 19 18.32 -32.42 44.17
CA ASP A 19 18.52 -31.70 45.44
C ASP A 19 18.60 -30.17 45.23
N PRO A 20 18.00 -29.33 46.10
CA PRO A 20 18.03 -27.89 45.93
C PRO A 20 19.29 -27.27 46.54
N THR A 21 20.14 -26.69 45.70
CA THR A 21 21.16 -25.70 46.12
C THR A 21 20.73 -24.33 45.58
N PRO A 22 20.56 -23.28 46.40
CA PRO A 22 20.11 -21.98 45.91
C PRO A 22 21.29 -21.17 45.38
N THR A 23 21.54 -21.25 44.07
CA THR A 23 22.30 -20.22 43.36
C THR A 23 21.29 -19.33 42.64
N ARG A 24 21.15 -18.09 43.11
CA ARG A 24 20.36 -17.03 42.48
C ARG A 24 20.97 -16.71 41.11
N GLY A 25 20.47 -17.39 40.08
CA GLY A 25 20.69 -17.06 38.68
C GLY A 25 19.55 -16.19 38.17
N GLU A 26 19.93 -15.10 37.50
CA GLU A 26 19.05 -14.15 36.83
C GLU A 26 18.04 -14.88 35.94
N THR A 27 16.76 -14.54 36.08
CA THR A 27 15.72 -15.06 35.19
C THR A 27 15.89 -14.39 33.82
N PRO A 28 16.09 -15.13 32.72
CA PRO A 28 16.14 -14.50 31.41
C PRO A 28 14.78 -13.87 31.14
N ALA A 29 14.79 -12.55 30.88
CA ALA A 29 13.62 -11.79 30.49
C ALA A 29 12.90 -12.56 29.37
N GLN A 30 11.65 -12.94 29.63
CA GLN A 30 10.80 -13.63 28.68
C GLN A 30 10.63 -12.73 27.46
N ALA A 31 11.34 -13.03 26.38
CA ALA A 31 11.27 -12.27 25.15
C ALA A 31 9.83 -12.38 24.64
N THR A 32 9.07 -11.29 24.76
CA THR A 32 7.75 -11.17 24.16
C THR A 32 7.92 -11.28 22.65
N THR A 33 7.46 -12.37 22.06
CA THR A 33 7.40 -12.51 20.60
C THR A 33 6.41 -11.46 20.08
N ARG A 34 6.93 -10.37 19.52
CA ARG A 34 6.07 -9.40 18.81
C ARG A 34 5.56 -10.09 17.55
N ARG A 35 4.24 -10.11 17.36
CA ARG A 35 3.64 -10.49 16.08
C ARG A 35 4.22 -9.53 15.02
N GLY A 36 4.79 -10.08 13.95
CA GLY A 36 5.31 -9.29 12.84
C GLY A 36 4.19 -8.53 12.13
N ASP A 37 4.56 -7.47 11.43
CA ASP A 37 3.61 -6.63 10.71
C ASP A 37 3.01 -7.36 9.50
N ASP A 38 1.71 -7.20 9.29
CA ASP A 38 1.04 -7.71 8.10
C ASP A 38 1.45 -6.86 6.89
N ARG A 39 1.85 -7.52 5.80
CA ARG A 39 2.25 -6.86 4.55
C ARG A 39 1.29 -7.23 3.43
N VAL A 40 0.80 -6.21 2.72
CA VAL A 40 -0.01 -6.37 1.51
C VAL A 40 0.82 -5.96 0.31
N GLU A 41 0.87 -6.85 -0.69
CA GLU A 41 1.51 -6.56 -1.98
C GLU A 41 0.45 -6.22 -3.02
N VAL A 42 0.64 -5.09 -3.71
CA VAL A 42 -0.23 -4.66 -4.81
C VAL A 42 0.54 -4.82 -6.11
N SER A 43 -0.02 -5.59 -7.05
CA SER A 43 0.57 -5.77 -8.36
C SER A 43 0.60 -4.45 -9.15
N ASP A 44 1.56 -4.32 -10.07
CA ASP A 44 1.66 -3.13 -10.91
C ASP A 44 0.43 -2.95 -11.82
N ALA A 45 -0.19 -4.07 -12.23
CA ALA A 45 -1.46 -4.04 -12.96
C ALA A 45 -2.59 -3.44 -12.12
N ALA A 46 -2.71 -3.81 -10.84
CA ALA A 46 -3.71 -3.24 -9.94
C ALA A 46 -3.47 -1.74 -9.70
N ARG A 47 -2.20 -1.31 -9.57
CA ARG A 47 -1.84 0.11 -9.47
C ARG A 47 -2.21 0.88 -10.74
N PHE A 48 -2.01 0.29 -11.91
CA PHE A 48 -2.39 0.91 -13.19
C PHE A 48 -3.91 1.05 -13.33
N LEU A 49 -4.68 0.00 -13.03
CA LEU A 49 -6.14 0.04 -13.03
C LEU A 49 -6.69 1.07 -12.04
N ALA A 50 -6.09 1.17 -10.85
CA ALA A 50 -6.46 2.19 -9.87
C ALA A 50 -6.24 3.61 -10.42
N ARG A 51 -5.12 3.86 -11.13
CA ARG A 51 -4.88 5.16 -11.79
C ARG A 51 -5.91 5.45 -12.88
N MET A 52 -6.25 4.47 -13.71
CA MET A 52 -7.29 4.64 -14.74
C MET A 52 -8.66 4.96 -14.13
N ASN A 53 -9.05 4.25 -13.07
CA ASN A 53 -10.32 4.49 -12.37
C ASN A 53 -10.35 5.83 -11.62
N ALA A 54 -9.19 6.36 -11.24
CA ALA A 54 -9.06 7.68 -10.62
C ALA A 54 -9.03 8.83 -11.65
N MET A 55 -8.96 8.53 -12.95
CA MET A 55 -9.02 9.58 -13.96
C MET A 55 -10.39 10.24 -13.93
N PRO A 56 -10.46 11.58 -13.91
CA PRO A 56 -11.73 12.28 -14.02
C PRO A 56 -12.40 11.95 -15.36
N GLU A 57 -13.73 11.98 -15.38
CA GLU A 57 -14.48 11.83 -16.62
C GLU A 57 -14.03 12.87 -17.66
N ILE A 58 -14.02 12.46 -18.94
CA ILE A 58 -13.69 13.36 -20.04
C ILE A 58 -14.73 14.49 -20.03
N ARG A 59 -14.23 15.73 -19.99
CA ARG A 59 -15.05 16.94 -20.11
C ARG A 59 -15.47 17.14 -21.57
N THR A 60 -16.32 16.25 -22.08
CA THR A 60 -16.71 16.16 -23.49
C THR A 60 -17.17 17.49 -24.08
N GLU A 61 -17.91 18.28 -23.29
CA GLU A 61 -18.37 19.62 -23.70
C GLU A 61 -17.22 20.60 -23.95
N LEU A 62 -16.23 20.65 -23.04
CA LEU A 62 -15.04 21.47 -23.23
C LEU A 62 -14.24 21.02 -24.45
N VAL A 63 -14.06 19.71 -24.62
CA VAL A 63 -13.33 19.13 -25.74
C VAL A 63 -13.99 19.49 -27.07
N ASN A 64 -15.32 19.36 -27.16
CA ASN A 64 -16.06 19.68 -28.38
C ASN A 64 -15.98 21.17 -28.71
N ARG A 65 -16.14 22.05 -27.72
CA ARG A 65 -16.00 23.50 -27.92
C ARG A 65 -14.61 23.86 -28.42
N VAL A 66 -13.57 23.38 -27.75
CA VAL A 66 -12.18 23.66 -28.14
C VAL A 66 -11.87 23.13 -29.54
N ARG A 67 -12.38 21.94 -29.90
CA ARG A 67 -12.25 21.42 -31.27
C ARG A 67 -12.89 22.32 -32.31
N SER A 68 -14.06 22.89 -32.01
CA SER A 68 -14.70 23.89 -32.89
C SER A 68 -13.84 25.14 -33.01
N GLU A 69 -13.38 25.72 -31.90
CA GLU A 69 -12.52 26.91 -31.89
C GLU A 69 -11.25 26.72 -32.73
N ILE A 70 -10.65 25.52 -32.67
CA ILE A 70 -9.47 25.17 -33.48
C ILE A 70 -9.82 25.07 -34.97
N ALA A 71 -10.93 24.40 -35.31
CA ALA A 71 -11.38 24.28 -36.69
C ALA A 71 -11.74 25.64 -37.31
N ASP A 72 -12.31 26.53 -36.51
CA ASP A 72 -12.66 27.90 -36.88
C ASP A 72 -11.44 28.85 -36.89
N GLY A 73 -10.27 28.39 -36.44
CA GLY A 73 -9.04 29.18 -36.34
C GLY A 73 -9.09 30.29 -35.28
N THR A 74 -10.02 30.21 -34.32
CA THR A 74 -10.23 31.22 -33.26
C THR A 74 -9.62 30.81 -31.92
N TYR A 75 -9.09 29.58 -31.82
CA TYR A 75 -8.46 29.10 -30.61
C TYR A 75 -7.18 29.87 -30.27
N ASP A 76 -6.39 30.23 -31.29
CA ASP A 76 -5.05 30.80 -31.17
C ASP A 76 -5.10 32.31 -30.93
N THR A 77 -5.22 32.71 -29.65
CA THR A 77 -5.20 34.11 -29.23
C THR A 77 -3.84 34.49 -28.65
N GLN A 78 -3.50 35.79 -28.69
CA GLN A 78 -2.24 36.30 -28.11
C GLN A 78 -2.09 35.88 -26.63
N GLU A 79 -3.17 36.00 -25.86
CA GLU A 79 -3.20 35.64 -24.44
C GLU A 79 -2.90 34.15 -24.20
N LYS A 80 -3.41 33.26 -25.05
CA LYS A 80 -3.11 31.82 -24.95
C LYS A 80 -1.67 31.50 -25.37
N PHE A 81 -1.11 32.25 -26.33
CA PHE A 81 0.29 32.10 -26.71
C PHE A 81 1.24 32.54 -25.59
N ASP A 82 0.97 33.69 -24.98
CA ASP A 82 1.78 34.20 -23.87
C ASP A 82 1.75 33.20 -22.69
N LEU A 83 0.56 32.71 -22.32
CA LEU A 83 0.40 31.68 -21.28
C LEU A 83 1.12 30.36 -21.62
N ALA A 84 1.02 29.92 -22.88
CA ALA A 84 1.69 28.70 -23.34
C ALA A 84 3.21 28.83 -23.27
N LEU A 85 3.75 30.01 -23.62
CA LEU A 85 5.17 30.30 -23.53
C LEU A 85 5.65 30.29 -22.08
N ASP A 86 4.93 30.97 -21.19
CA ASP A 86 5.25 31.00 -19.75
C ASP A 86 5.26 29.58 -19.16
N THR A 87 4.22 28.80 -19.44
CA THR A 87 4.10 27.40 -18.95
C THR A 87 5.24 26.52 -19.47
N MET A 88 5.63 26.71 -20.73
CA MET A 88 6.73 25.94 -21.33
C MET A 88 8.09 26.26 -20.69
N ILE A 89 8.32 27.53 -20.32
CA ILE A 89 9.53 27.94 -19.60
C ILE A 89 9.52 27.37 -18.18
N ASP A 90 8.37 27.41 -17.50
CA ASP A 90 8.20 26.84 -16.16
C ASP A 90 8.44 25.33 -16.12
N GLU A 91 8.08 24.58 -17.17
CA GLU A 91 8.33 23.14 -17.24
C GLU A 91 9.81 22.79 -17.45
N LEU A 92 10.60 23.71 -18.04
CA LEU A 92 12.02 23.48 -18.32
C LEU A 92 12.94 23.78 -17.13
N LEU A 93 12.52 24.65 -16.21
CA LEU A 93 13.29 25.11 -15.05
C LEU A 93 13.09 24.21 -13.82
#